data_AF-A0A7J3M0L5-F1
#
_entry.id   AF-A0A7J3M0L5-F1
#
_cell.length_a   1.000
_cell.length_b   1.000
_cell.length_c   1.000
_cell.angle_alpha   90.00
_cell.angle_beta   90.00
_cell.angle_gamma   90.00
#
_symmetry.space_group_name_H-M   'P 1'
#
loop_
_entity.id
_entity.type
_entity.pdbx_description
1 polymer ?
#
loop_
_entity_poly.entity_id
_entity_poly.type
_entity_poly.pdbx_seq_one_letter_code
_entity_poly.pdbx_strand_id
1 'polypeptide(L)'
;AYGFAEPDELYKSGKLAYEAGYAMNEEIGKKFEEVVPKLKGYSSCLVAPLEREDFIPNPDFVVVYGTPAQILRFVHAYLYNKGGKVETSILGRGACAEFLDAFIHKKLRIVVPCYGDRLFGLTQDHEMAVAFPFEIAEEIAKGLEETHKRGIRYPVPNTALRVPLPMIESYKKSVESMRKPRES
;
A
#
# COMPACT_ATOMS: atom_id res chain seq x y z
N ALA A 1 -20.51 -1.44 8.95
CA ALA A 1 -19.60 -0.90 7.92
C ALA A 1 -19.25 -1.93 6.84
N TYR A 2 -18.57 -3.04 7.16
CA TYR A 2 -18.03 -3.98 6.15
C TYR A 2 -18.94 -5.15 5.71
N GLY A 3 -20.14 -5.26 6.27
CA GLY A 3 -21.06 -6.38 5.99
C GLY A 3 -20.97 -7.56 6.96
N PHE A 4 -20.06 -7.53 7.94
CA PHE A 4 -19.98 -8.53 9.01
C PHE A 4 -21.05 -8.35 10.11
N ALA A 5 -21.64 -7.16 10.19
CA ALA A 5 -22.71 -6.82 11.12
C ALA A 5 -23.64 -5.79 10.49
N GLU A 6 -24.91 -5.84 10.88
CA GLU A 6 -25.92 -4.87 10.46
C GLU A 6 -25.57 -3.47 10.98
N PRO A 7 -25.63 -2.43 10.14
CA PRO A 7 -25.38 -1.06 10.59
C PRO A 7 -26.51 -0.58 11.51
N ASP A 8 -26.14 0.07 12.61
CA ASP A 8 -27.07 0.74 13.50
C ASP A 8 -27.55 2.09 12.92
N GLU A 9 -28.46 2.75 13.63
CA GLU A 9 -29.01 4.03 13.19
C GLU A 9 -27.98 5.18 13.23
N LEU A 10 -26.98 5.11 14.11
CA LEU A 10 -25.91 6.12 14.16
C LEU A 10 -25.03 6.08 12.90
N TYR A 11 -24.75 4.87 12.42
CA TYR A 11 -24.05 4.65 11.17
C TYR A 11 -24.90 5.10 9.97
N LYS A 12 -26.18 4.73 9.92
CA LYS A 12 -27.06 5.08 8.79
C LYS A 12 -27.37 6.57 8.69
N SER A 13 -27.43 7.29 9.82
CA SER A 13 -27.76 8.72 9.80
C SER A 13 -26.61 9.59 9.29
N GLY A 14 -25.37 9.08 9.32
CA GLY A 14 -24.16 9.86 9.01
C GLY A 14 -23.59 10.63 10.22
N LYS A 15 -24.22 10.51 11.39
CA LYS A 15 -23.81 11.18 12.62
C LYS A 15 -22.38 10.85 13.03
N LEU A 16 -21.93 9.61 12.84
CA LEU A 16 -20.56 9.22 13.16
C LEU A 16 -19.51 10.00 12.35
N ALA A 17 -19.75 10.24 11.06
CA ALA A 17 -18.82 11.00 10.23
C ALA A 17 -18.85 12.51 10.56
N TYR A 18 -20.02 13.03 10.93
CA TYR A 18 -20.18 14.41 11.39
C TYR A 18 -19.48 14.66 12.73
N GLU A 19 -19.81 13.90 13.77
CA GLU A 19 -19.25 14.08 15.12
C GLU A 19 -17.75 13.77 15.18
N ALA A 20 -17.25 12.89 14.32
CA ALA A 20 -15.81 12.64 14.17
C ALA A 20 -15.08 13.73 13.36
N GLY A 21 -15.78 14.75 12.85
CA GLY A 21 -15.18 15.91 12.17
C GLY A 21 -14.84 15.71 10.69
N TYR A 22 -15.32 14.64 10.05
CA TYR A 22 -15.11 14.42 8.61
C TYR A 22 -16.12 15.14 7.73
N ALA A 23 -17.32 15.38 8.25
CA ALA A 23 -18.43 15.99 7.54
C ALA A 23 -18.89 17.27 8.24
N MET A 24 -19.44 18.22 7.48
CA MET A 24 -19.99 19.47 8.03
C MET A 24 -21.36 19.27 8.69
N ASN A 25 -22.07 18.21 8.31
CA ASN A 25 -23.39 17.84 8.83
C ASN A 25 -23.65 16.34 8.56
N GLU A 26 -24.74 15.81 9.14
CA GLU A 26 -25.12 14.39 8.99
C GLU A 26 -25.44 14.00 7.54
N GLU A 27 -26.02 14.90 6.73
CA GLU A 27 -26.35 14.63 5.32
C GLU A 27 -25.08 14.34 4.49
N ILE A 28 -24.02 15.13 4.69
CA ILE A 28 -22.71 14.86 4.08
C ILE A 28 -22.09 13.61 4.72
N GLY A 29 -22.24 13.44 6.04
CA GLY A 29 -21.75 12.28 6.76
C GLY A 29 -22.31 10.96 6.20
N LYS A 30 -23.58 10.94 5.81
CA LYS A 30 -24.22 9.77 5.22
C LYS A 30 -23.56 9.32 3.90
N LYS A 31 -23.11 10.28 3.08
CA LYS A 31 -22.41 9.97 1.81
C LYS A 31 -21.12 9.18 2.04
N PHE A 32 -20.41 9.40 3.15
CA PHE A 32 -19.25 8.60 3.50
C PHE A 32 -19.62 7.13 3.74
N GLU A 33 -20.75 6.87 4.41
CA GLU A 33 -21.16 5.51 4.79
C GLU A 33 -21.81 4.73 3.64
N GLU A 34 -22.43 5.45 2.70
CA GLU A 34 -23.05 4.88 1.50
C GLU A 34 -22.00 4.28 0.56
N VAL A 35 -20.84 4.93 0.40
CA VAL A 35 -19.76 4.48 -0.49
C VAL A 35 -18.89 3.36 0.10
N VAL A 36 -18.98 3.09 1.42
CA VAL A 36 -18.23 2.00 2.04
C VAL A 36 -18.65 0.65 1.44
N PRO A 37 -17.70 -0.13 0.88
CA PRO A 37 -17.94 -1.48 0.38
C PRO A 37 -18.53 -2.41 1.45
N LYS A 38 -19.51 -3.21 1.06
CA LYS A 38 -20.22 -4.15 1.96
C LYS A 38 -20.12 -5.56 1.41
N LEU A 39 -19.50 -6.46 2.18
CA LEU A 39 -19.47 -7.88 1.86
C LEU A 39 -20.81 -8.54 2.18
N LYS A 40 -21.23 -9.48 1.34
CA LYS A 40 -22.41 -10.32 1.56
C LYS A 40 -21.99 -11.77 1.71
N GLY A 41 -22.62 -12.51 2.61
CA GLY A 41 -22.36 -13.94 2.82
C GLY A 41 -21.17 -14.26 3.72
N TYR A 42 -20.58 -13.27 4.39
CA TYR A 42 -19.49 -13.45 5.34
C TYR A 42 -19.84 -12.84 6.69
N SER A 43 -19.55 -13.54 7.79
CA SER A 43 -19.79 -13.07 9.16
C SER A 43 -18.53 -12.56 9.86
N SER A 44 -17.35 -12.88 9.34
CA SER A 44 -16.07 -12.56 9.96
C SER A 44 -14.94 -12.56 8.91
N CYS A 45 -13.77 -12.07 9.33
CA CYS A 45 -12.52 -12.21 8.59
C CYS A 45 -11.43 -12.76 9.51
N LEU A 46 -10.50 -13.52 8.94
CA LEU A 46 -9.27 -13.95 9.59
C LEU A 46 -8.12 -13.12 9.03
N VAL A 47 -7.24 -12.67 9.92
CA VAL A 47 -6.06 -11.87 9.54
C VAL A 47 -4.85 -12.44 10.25
N ALA A 48 -3.78 -12.65 9.50
CA ALA A 48 -2.49 -13.09 10.02
C ALA A 48 -1.35 -12.55 9.14
N PRO A 49 -0.12 -12.47 9.68
CA PRO A 49 1.07 -12.24 8.86
C PRO A 49 1.16 -13.28 7.73
N LEU A 50 1.62 -12.86 6.55
CA LEU A 50 1.64 -13.71 5.36
C LEU A 50 2.53 -14.95 5.54
N GLU A 51 3.55 -14.86 6.42
CA GLU A 51 4.46 -15.96 6.74
C GLU A 51 3.79 -17.08 7.56
N ARG A 52 2.58 -16.87 8.09
CA ARG A 52 1.80 -17.86 8.85
C ARG A 52 0.91 -18.71 7.94
N GLU A 53 1.51 -19.33 6.94
CA GLU A 53 0.82 -20.25 6.01
C GLU A 53 0.24 -21.47 6.74
N ASP A 54 0.82 -21.85 7.89
CA ASP A 54 0.29 -22.89 8.79
C ASP A 54 -1.11 -22.55 9.34
N PHE A 55 -1.41 -21.26 9.46
CA PHE A 55 -2.66 -20.76 10.02
C PHE A 55 -3.68 -20.39 8.92
N ILE A 56 -3.23 -19.71 7.86
CA ILE A 56 -4.06 -19.37 6.69
C ILE A 56 -3.29 -19.78 5.42
N PRO A 57 -3.48 -21.01 4.90
CA PRO A 57 -2.68 -21.51 3.77
C PRO A 57 -3.04 -20.87 2.43
N ASN A 58 -4.27 -20.38 2.27
CA ASN A 58 -4.74 -19.73 1.06
C ASN A 58 -5.61 -18.52 1.42
N PRO A 59 -5.02 -17.36 1.76
CA PRO A 59 -5.78 -16.17 2.06
C PRO A 59 -6.55 -15.71 0.81
N ASP A 60 -7.70 -15.06 1.00
CA ASP A 60 -8.50 -14.53 -0.11
C ASP A 60 -7.83 -13.35 -0.82
N PHE A 61 -7.14 -12.52 -0.04
CA PHE A 61 -6.39 -11.35 -0.51
C PHE A 61 -5.26 -11.04 0.49
N VAL A 62 -4.30 -10.24 0.03
CA VAL A 62 -3.14 -9.82 0.80
C VAL A 62 -3.12 -8.30 0.88
N VAL A 63 -2.68 -7.78 2.02
CA VAL A 63 -2.39 -6.36 2.23
C VAL A 63 -0.92 -6.22 2.59
N VAL A 64 -0.21 -5.31 1.92
CA VAL A 64 1.19 -5.00 2.20
C VAL A 64 1.33 -3.52 2.47
N TYR A 65 1.89 -3.16 3.63
CA TYR A 65 2.26 -1.80 3.98
C TYR A 65 3.71 -1.52 3.59
N GLY A 66 4.00 -0.28 3.20
CA GLY A 66 5.35 0.16 2.91
C GLY A 66 5.40 1.61 2.45
N THR A 67 6.60 2.13 2.20
CA THR A 67 6.78 3.49 1.68
C THR A 67 6.13 3.63 0.29
N PRO A 68 5.75 4.86 -0.13
CA PRO A 68 5.23 5.11 -1.48
C PRO A 68 6.12 4.52 -2.59
N ALA A 69 7.45 4.58 -2.42
CA ALA A 69 8.39 4.01 -3.38
C ALA A 69 8.37 2.47 -3.41
N GLN A 70 8.13 1.80 -2.28
CA GLN A 70 7.92 0.35 -2.24
C GLN A 70 6.57 -0.02 -2.86
N ILE A 71 5.50 0.70 -2.54
CA ILE A 71 4.18 0.48 -3.16
C ILE A 71 4.23 0.64 -4.68
N LEU A 72 5.00 1.61 -5.19
CA LEU A 72 5.23 1.78 -6.62
C LEU A 72 5.90 0.54 -7.26
N ARG A 73 6.71 -0.23 -6.52
CA ARG A 73 7.26 -1.50 -7.03
C ARG A 73 6.17 -2.53 -7.29
N PHE A 74 5.17 -2.63 -6.41
CA PHE A 74 4.01 -3.51 -6.62
C PHE A 74 3.17 -3.08 -7.83
N VAL A 75 3.00 -1.77 -8.04
CA VAL A 75 2.33 -1.24 -9.23
C VAL A 75 3.08 -1.63 -10.50
N HIS A 76 4.40 -1.42 -10.55
CA HIS A 76 5.21 -1.84 -11.69
C HIS A 76 5.19 -3.35 -11.94
N ALA A 77 5.18 -4.16 -10.87
CA ALA A 77 5.08 -5.60 -10.97
C ALA A 77 3.73 -6.03 -11.57
N TYR A 78 2.63 -5.48 -11.06
CA TYR A 78 1.28 -5.77 -11.55
C TYR A 78 1.07 -5.38 -13.02
N LEU A 79 1.64 -4.25 -13.42
CA LEU A 79 1.52 -3.74 -14.80
C LEU A 79 2.53 -4.37 -15.76
N TYR A 80 3.48 -5.20 -15.29
CA TYR A 80 4.57 -5.70 -16.12
C TYR A 80 4.10 -6.43 -17.38
N ASN A 81 3.12 -7.33 -17.22
CA ASN A 81 2.52 -8.10 -18.32
C ASN A 81 1.18 -7.51 -18.83
N LYS A 82 0.64 -6.49 -18.15
CA LYS A 82 -0.70 -5.93 -18.42
C LYS A 82 -0.64 -4.56 -19.11
N GLY A 83 0.41 -3.78 -18.85
CA GLY A 83 0.47 -2.37 -19.19
C GLY A 83 -0.67 -1.56 -18.57
N GLY A 84 -0.89 -0.34 -19.07
CA GLY A 84 -2.01 0.49 -18.65
C GLY A 84 -1.80 1.18 -17.30
N LYS A 85 -2.81 1.12 -16.42
CA LYS A 85 -2.85 1.83 -15.14
C LYS A 85 -3.55 1.02 -14.05
N VAL A 86 -3.25 1.37 -12.80
CA VAL A 86 -4.01 0.94 -11.62
C VAL A 86 -5.04 2.02 -11.29
N GLU A 87 -6.29 1.62 -11.07
CA GLU A 87 -7.37 2.51 -10.64
C GLU A 87 -7.75 2.21 -9.19
N THR A 88 -7.79 3.23 -8.35
CA THR A 88 -8.19 3.14 -6.95
C THR A 88 -9.09 4.32 -6.59
N SER A 89 -10.00 4.12 -5.64
CA SER A 89 -10.83 5.15 -5.04
C SER A 89 -10.36 5.36 -3.61
N ILE A 90 -10.25 6.61 -3.18
CA ILE A 90 -9.82 6.96 -1.82
C ILE A 90 -11.04 7.48 -1.06
N LEU A 91 -11.44 6.78 -0.01
CA LEU A 91 -12.57 7.12 0.85
C LEU A 91 -12.21 8.21 1.84
N GLY A 92 -10.94 8.30 2.27
CA GLY A 92 -10.44 9.25 3.28
C GLY A 92 -10.91 8.97 4.71
N ARG A 93 -11.96 8.16 4.87
CA ARG A 93 -12.47 7.63 6.13
C ARG A 93 -12.82 6.15 5.95
N GLY A 94 -12.36 5.31 6.87
CA GLY A 94 -12.62 3.87 6.80
C GLY A 94 -11.83 3.18 5.69
N ALA A 95 -10.60 3.62 5.41
CA ALA A 95 -9.74 3.08 4.34
C ALA A 95 -9.48 1.57 4.45
N CYS A 96 -9.65 0.95 5.62
CA CYS A 96 -9.64 -0.51 5.75
C CYS A 96 -10.75 -1.21 4.93
N ALA A 97 -11.81 -0.51 4.51
CA ALA A 97 -12.76 -1.01 3.51
C ALA A 97 -12.15 -1.15 2.11
N GLU A 98 -11.19 -0.29 1.76
CA GLU A 98 -10.53 -0.28 0.45
C GLU A 98 -9.69 -1.55 0.24
N PHE A 99 -9.26 -2.20 1.33
CA PHE A 99 -8.64 -3.52 1.26
C PHE A 99 -9.64 -4.58 0.80
N LEU A 100 -10.88 -4.52 1.28
CA LEU A 100 -11.95 -5.43 0.86
C LEU A 100 -12.33 -5.22 -0.60
N ASP A 101 -12.22 -3.99 -1.11
CA ASP A 101 -12.44 -3.68 -2.53
C ASP A 101 -11.48 -4.44 -3.45
N ALA A 102 -10.26 -4.75 -2.99
CA ALA A 102 -9.34 -5.57 -3.75
C ALA A 102 -9.87 -7.00 -3.92
N PHE A 103 -10.46 -7.55 -2.84
CA PHE A 103 -11.10 -8.86 -2.84
C PHE A 103 -12.39 -8.87 -3.67
N ILE A 104 -13.30 -7.92 -3.43
CA ILE A 104 -14.62 -7.84 -4.09
C ILE A 104 -14.46 -7.71 -5.60
N HIS A 105 -13.57 -6.83 -6.05
CA HIS A 105 -13.40 -6.54 -7.48
C HIS A 105 -12.30 -7.37 -8.15
N LYS A 106 -11.62 -8.23 -7.39
CA LYS A 106 -10.51 -9.04 -7.87
C LYS A 106 -9.45 -8.23 -8.60
N LYS A 107 -9.05 -7.09 -8.02
CA LYS A 107 -8.09 -6.13 -8.60
C LYS A 107 -7.15 -5.58 -7.55
N LEU A 108 -5.93 -5.23 -7.97
CA LEU A 108 -5.00 -4.51 -7.11
C LEU A 108 -5.53 -3.12 -6.78
N ARG A 109 -5.47 -2.74 -5.49
CA ARG A 109 -5.80 -1.42 -4.97
C ARG A 109 -4.60 -0.80 -4.29
N ILE A 110 -4.35 0.47 -4.56
CA ILE A 110 -3.44 1.30 -3.77
C ILE A 110 -4.31 2.00 -2.73
N VAL A 111 -3.90 1.94 -1.48
CA VAL A 111 -4.63 2.51 -0.36
C VAL A 111 -3.77 3.59 0.27
N VAL A 112 -4.38 4.75 0.49
CA VAL A 112 -3.83 5.78 1.36
C VAL A 112 -4.45 5.54 2.73
N PRO A 113 -3.68 5.03 3.71
CA PRO A 113 -4.21 4.74 5.04
C PRO A 113 -4.91 5.98 5.60
N CYS A 114 -6.04 5.81 6.29
CA CYS A 114 -6.79 6.93 6.82
C CYS A 114 -6.29 7.33 8.22
N TYR A 115 -6.95 8.29 8.85
CA TYR A 115 -6.60 8.71 10.22
C TYR A 115 -6.78 7.55 11.23
N GLY A 116 -7.82 6.73 11.05
CA GLY A 116 -8.07 5.54 11.87
C GLY A 116 -6.98 4.48 11.74
N ASP A 117 -6.44 4.25 10.54
CA ASP A 117 -5.33 3.31 10.34
C ASP A 117 -4.08 3.74 11.11
N ARG A 118 -3.83 5.05 11.21
CA ARG A 118 -2.71 5.59 11.99
C ARG A 118 -2.96 5.45 13.49
N LEU A 119 -4.15 5.82 13.95
CA LEU A 119 -4.50 5.79 15.36
C LEU A 119 -4.59 4.37 15.93
N PHE A 120 -5.24 3.45 15.21
CA PHE A 120 -5.58 2.11 15.72
C PHE A 120 -4.72 1.01 15.11
N GLY A 121 -4.33 1.17 13.84
CA GLY A 121 -3.49 0.21 13.11
C GLY A 121 -2.00 0.50 13.19
N LEU A 122 -1.59 1.57 13.91
CA LEU A 122 -0.20 2.00 14.08
C LEU A 122 0.54 2.25 12.76
N THR A 123 -0.20 2.49 11.67
CA THR A 123 0.40 2.86 10.38
C THR A 123 1.15 4.17 10.52
N GLN A 124 2.35 4.23 9.95
CA GLN A 124 3.20 5.41 10.02
C GLN A 124 2.83 6.44 8.94
N ASP A 125 3.18 7.71 9.18
CA ASP A 125 2.85 8.80 8.24
C ASP A 125 3.47 8.66 6.86
N HIS A 126 4.59 7.95 6.78
CA HIS A 126 5.32 7.68 5.54
C HIS A 126 4.94 6.35 4.90
N GLU A 127 3.93 5.66 5.43
CA GLU A 127 3.44 4.40 4.88
C GLU A 127 2.20 4.59 4.00
N MET A 128 2.16 3.78 2.95
CA MET A 128 1.03 3.50 2.09
C MET A 128 0.75 2.00 2.14
N ALA A 129 -0.37 1.56 1.57
CA ALA A 129 -0.66 0.15 1.44
C ALA A 129 -1.03 -0.23 0.01
N VAL A 130 -0.83 -1.51 -0.31
CA VAL A 130 -1.37 -2.16 -1.50
C VAL A 130 -2.16 -3.37 -1.06
N ALA A 131 -3.32 -3.58 -1.65
CA ALA A 131 -4.14 -4.77 -1.45
C ALA A 131 -4.39 -5.46 -2.79
N PHE A 132 -4.32 -6.78 -2.82
CA PHE A 132 -4.56 -7.55 -4.04
C PHE A 132 -5.05 -8.98 -3.74
N PRO A 133 -5.83 -9.61 -4.63
CA PRO A 133 -6.23 -11.01 -4.51
C PRO A 133 -5.02 -11.95 -4.43
N PHE A 134 -5.04 -12.94 -3.55
CA PHE A 134 -3.89 -13.85 -3.40
C PHE A 134 -3.61 -14.66 -4.66
N GLU A 135 -4.63 -14.93 -5.48
CA GLU A 135 -4.52 -15.60 -6.78
C GLU A 135 -3.52 -14.94 -7.75
N ILE A 136 -3.19 -13.65 -7.57
CA ILE A 136 -2.18 -12.94 -8.37
C ILE A 136 -0.84 -12.74 -7.66
N ALA A 137 -0.64 -13.30 -6.47
CA ALA A 137 0.59 -13.12 -5.69
C ALA A 137 1.84 -13.59 -6.44
N GLU A 138 1.75 -14.74 -7.12
CA GLU A 138 2.83 -15.29 -7.92
C GLU A 138 3.17 -14.40 -9.15
N GLU A 139 2.15 -13.77 -9.74
CA GLU A 139 2.34 -12.80 -10.82
C GLU A 139 3.08 -11.55 -10.31
N ILE A 140 2.69 -11.05 -9.14
CA ILE A 140 3.35 -9.91 -8.48
C ILE A 140 4.81 -10.24 -8.15
N ALA A 141 5.09 -11.42 -7.57
CA ALA A 141 6.45 -11.84 -7.24
C ALA A 141 7.35 -11.86 -8.49
N LYS A 142 6.88 -12.47 -9.58
CA LYS A 142 7.57 -12.48 -10.87
C LYS A 142 7.76 -11.08 -11.45
N GLY A 143 6.72 -10.25 -11.40
CA GLY A 143 6.80 -8.86 -11.88
C GLY A 143 7.82 -8.03 -11.09
N LEU A 144 7.91 -8.24 -9.78
CA LEU A 144 8.93 -7.61 -8.93
C LEU A 144 10.33 -8.04 -9.35
N GLU A 145 10.55 -9.33 -9.55
CA GLU A 145 11.84 -9.89 -9.98
C GLU A 145 12.26 -9.37 -11.36
N GLU A 146 11.39 -9.46 -12.36
CA GLU A 146 11.71 -9.11 -13.74
C GLU A 146 11.94 -7.61 -13.93
N THR A 147 11.10 -6.77 -13.31
CA THR A 147 11.32 -5.32 -13.36
C THR A 147 12.60 -4.92 -12.60
N HIS A 148 12.95 -5.64 -11.53
CA HIS A 148 14.19 -5.42 -10.81
C HIS A 148 15.41 -5.74 -11.68
N LYS A 149 15.45 -6.91 -12.35
CA LYS A 149 16.54 -7.28 -13.27
C LYS A 149 16.80 -6.18 -14.30
N ARG A 150 15.74 -5.56 -14.81
CA ARG A 150 15.76 -4.50 -15.84
C ARG A 150 16.03 -3.08 -15.32
N GLY A 151 16.31 -2.90 -14.03
CA GLY A 151 16.77 -1.64 -13.46
C GLY A 151 15.71 -0.80 -12.74
N ILE A 152 14.43 -1.21 -12.77
CA ILE A 152 13.39 -0.61 -11.92
C ILE A 152 13.52 -1.26 -10.54
N ARG A 153 14.34 -0.70 -9.66
CA ARG A 153 14.75 -1.31 -8.38
C ARG A 153 14.35 -0.45 -7.17
N TYR A 154 14.45 -1.05 -6.00
CA TYR A 154 14.35 -0.37 -4.71
C TYR A 154 15.60 -0.67 -3.87
N PRO A 155 16.20 0.30 -3.16
CA PRO A 155 15.87 1.73 -3.15
C PRO A 155 15.97 2.37 -4.54
N VAL A 156 15.15 3.41 -4.80
CA VAL A 156 15.11 4.06 -6.12
C VAL A 156 16.45 4.77 -6.35
N PRO A 157 17.19 4.46 -7.44
CA PRO A 157 18.47 5.09 -7.68
C PRO A 157 18.29 6.57 -8.01
N ASN A 158 19.05 7.44 -7.34
CA ASN A 158 19.09 8.86 -7.65
C ASN A 158 20.16 9.14 -8.70
N THR A 159 19.76 9.62 -9.88
CA THR A 159 20.66 9.94 -10.99
C THR A 159 21.18 11.38 -10.96
N ALA A 160 20.73 12.21 -10.01
CA ALA A 160 21.10 13.63 -9.90
C ALA A 160 22.57 13.88 -9.51
N LEU A 161 23.33 12.84 -9.14
CA LEU A 161 24.75 12.93 -8.80
C LEU A 161 25.70 12.59 -9.97
N ARG A 162 25.35 12.96 -11.22
CA ARG A 162 26.38 13.16 -12.26
C ARG A 162 27.13 14.49 -12.11
N VAL A 163 27.05 15.11 -10.94
CA VAL A 163 27.89 16.22 -10.54
C VAL A 163 29.03 15.61 -9.72
N PRO A 164 30.31 15.86 -10.03
CA PRO A 164 31.39 15.43 -9.16
C PRO A 164 31.13 15.96 -7.75
N LEU A 165 31.24 15.08 -6.73
CA LEU A 165 31.08 15.49 -5.34
C LEU A 165 31.98 16.71 -5.09
N PRO A 166 31.49 17.79 -4.46
CA PRO A 166 32.33 18.89 -4.04
C PRO A 166 33.24 18.39 -2.91
N MET A 167 34.35 17.75 -3.29
CA MET A 167 35.33 17.22 -2.36
C MET A 167 36.27 18.33 -1.92
N ILE A 168 36.49 18.45 -0.62
CA ILE A 168 37.54 19.31 -0.08
C ILE A 168 38.92 18.82 -0.55
N GLU A 169 39.88 19.75 -0.66
CA GLU A 169 41.18 19.48 -1.31
C GLU A 169 41.98 18.35 -0.64
N SER A 170 41.88 18.24 0.69
CA SER A 170 42.49 17.14 1.45
C SER A 170 41.91 15.77 1.07
N TYR A 171 40.62 15.72 0.74
CA TYR A 171 39.94 14.49 0.37
C TYR A 171 40.32 14.05 -1.05
N LYS A 172 40.49 14.99 -1.99
CA LYS A 172 41.03 14.73 -3.33
C LYS A 172 42.43 14.13 -3.25
N LYS A 173 43.33 14.78 -2.50
CA LYS A 173 44.71 14.31 -2.29
C LYS A 173 44.76 12.93 -1.64
N SER A 174 43.86 12.66 -0.69
CA SER A 174 43.75 11.35 -0.04
C SER A 174 43.37 10.26 -1.05
N VAL A 175 42.33 10.49 -1.86
CA VAL A 175 41.88 9.52 -2.88
C VAL A 175 42.96 9.26 -3.94
N GLU A 176 43.67 10.30 -4.40
CA GLU A 176 44.76 10.15 -5.38
C GLU A 176 45.98 9.39 -4.82
N SER A 177 46.23 9.52 -3.51
CA SER A 177 47.38 8.87 -2.85
C SER A 177 47.10 7.45 -2.37
N MET A 178 45.82 7.04 -2.31
CA MET A 178 45.44 5.65 -2.04
C MET A 178 45.84 4.75 -3.23
N ARG A 179 46.94 4.00 -3.06
CA ARG A 179 47.36 2.98 -4.02
C ARG A 179 46.29 1.89 -4.10
N LYS A 180 45.91 1.50 -5.33
CA LYS A 180 45.06 0.33 -5.55
C LYS A 180 45.69 -0.92 -4.90
N PRO A 181 44.89 -1.84 -4.34
CA PRO A 181 45.41 -3.11 -3.84
C PRO A 181 46.21 -3.79 -4.96
N ARG A 182 47.36 -4.38 -4.64
CA ARG A 182 48.05 -5.26 -5.58
C ARG A 182 47.15 -6.46 -5.81
N GLU A 183 46.77 -6.71 -7.06
CA GLU A 183 46.06 -7.93 -7.44
C GLU A 183 46.95 -9.13 -7.09
N SER A 184 46.39 -10.07 -6.32
CA SER A 184 46.99 -11.36 -5.95
C SER A 184 46.56 -12.45 -6.90
#